data_AF-A0A0E3QFQ6-F1
#
_entry.id   AF-A0A0E3QFQ6-F1
#
_cell.length_a   1.000
_cell.length_b   1.000
_cell.length_c   1.000
_cell.angle_alpha   90.00
_cell.angle_beta   90.00
_cell.angle_gamma   90.00
#
_symmetry.space_group_name_H-M   'P 1'
#
loop_
_entity.id
_entity.type
_entity.pdbx_description
1 polymer ?
#
loop_
_entity_poly.entity_id
_entity_poly.type
_entity_poly.pdbx_seq_one_letter_code
_entity_poly.pdbx_strand_id
1 'polypeptide(L)'
;MKIRIVSSREEIFTLNPNERIVHLAFRPSNKDVFGLVETCPKIEVVQLPKSYMGTISKSIEMFLEMQKIQLIEGDVWGHRKDINEYYTVPSSVIERIKEMKIEGKSNEDIEAKVSRESKINPEMVAYIMNKEAPA
;
A
#
# COMPACT_ATOMS: atom_id res chain seq x y z
N MET A 1 2.27 7.71 8.46
CA MET A 1 1.61 7.29 7.21
C MET A 1 0.38 6.43 7.57
N LYS A 2 -0.68 6.42 6.76
CA LYS A 2 -1.90 5.62 7.01
C LYS A 2 -2.29 4.85 5.74
N ILE A 3 -2.89 3.68 5.92
CA ILE A 3 -3.40 2.79 4.87
C ILE A 3 -4.90 2.64 5.10
N ARG A 4 -5.73 2.99 4.11
CA ARG A 4 -7.19 2.80 4.19
C ARG A 4 -7.54 1.35 3.86
N ILE A 5 -8.26 0.67 4.75
CA ILE A 5 -8.63 -0.74 4.60
C ILE A 5 -10.03 -0.88 4.01
N VAL A 6 -10.15 -1.37 2.79
CA VAL A 6 -11.43 -1.49 2.08
C VAL A 6 -11.81 -2.97 2.02
N SER A 7 -12.92 -3.34 2.64
CA SER A 7 -13.32 -4.74 2.78
C SER A 7 -14.49 -5.13 1.89
N SER A 8 -15.21 -4.16 1.31
CA SER A 8 -16.25 -4.43 0.32
C SER A 8 -16.17 -3.48 -0.88
N ARG A 9 -16.82 -3.88 -1.98
CA ARG A 9 -16.81 -3.12 -3.24
C ARG A 9 -17.57 -1.81 -3.12
N GLU A 10 -18.64 -1.82 -2.35
CA GLU A 10 -19.54 -0.68 -2.15
C GLU A 10 -18.83 0.48 -1.47
N GLU A 11 -17.85 0.18 -0.60
CA GLU A 11 -17.06 1.19 0.09
C GLU A 11 -16.25 2.07 -0.86
N ILE A 12 -15.81 1.54 -2.00
CA ILE A 12 -14.96 2.26 -2.97
C ILE A 12 -15.54 3.63 -3.30
N PHE A 13 -16.85 3.70 -3.55
CA PHE A 13 -17.54 4.92 -4.00
C PHE A 13 -17.79 5.94 -2.88
N THR A 14 -17.41 5.60 -1.65
CA THR A 14 -17.56 6.46 -0.45
C THR A 14 -16.20 6.85 0.14
N LEU A 15 -15.10 6.44 -0.48
CA LEU A 15 -13.76 6.75 -0.02
C LEU A 15 -13.46 8.25 -0.08
N ASN A 16 -12.58 8.70 0.81
CA ASN A 16 -12.08 10.06 0.77
C ASN A 16 -11.26 10.26 -0.52
N PRO A 17 -11.53 11.28 -1.35
CA PRO A 17 -10.77 11.49 -2.59
C PRO A 17 -9.27 11.75 -2.40
N ASN A 18 -8.83 12.04 -1.17
CA ASN A 18 -7.44 12.26 -0.81
C ASN A 18 -6.74 11.00 -0.27
N GLU A 19 -7.40 9.83 -0.28
CA GLU A 19 -6.71 8.58 0.07
C GLU A 19 -5.52 8.37 -0.87
N ARG A 20 -4.36 8.08 -0.27
CA ARG A 20 -3.09 7.86 -1.00
C ARG A 20 -2.71 6.39 -1.07
N ILE A 21 -3.07 5.60 -0.06
CA ILE A 21 -2.70 4.19 0.06
C ILE A 21 -3.96 3.43 0.47
N VAL A 22 -4.36 2.48 -0.39
CA VAL A 22 -5.55 1.68 -0.17
C VAL A 22 -5.18 0.21 -0.18
N HIS A 23 -5.62 -0.52 0.84
CA HIS A 23 -5.55 -1.98 0.88
C HIS A 23 -6.93 -2.56 0.58
N LEU A 24 -7.04 -3.36 -0.50
CA LEU A 24 -8.28 -4.04 -0.85
C LEU A 24 -8.26 -5.45 -0.25
N ALA A 25 -9.06 -5.67 0.79
CA ALA A 25 -9.21 -6.96 1.48
C ALA A 25 -10.19 -7.91 0.77
N PHE A 26 -10.50 -7.65 -0.50
CA PHE A 26 -11.32 -8.49 -1.36
C PHE A 26 -10.71 -8.54 -2.77
N ARG A 27 -11.11 -9.51 -3.58
CA ARG A 27 -10.68 -9.63 -4.98
C ARG A 27 -11.37 -8.55 -5.85
N PRO A 28 -10.65 -7.53 -6.35
CA PRO A 28 -11.26 -6.51 -7.19
C PRO A 28 -11.53 -7.02 -8.60
N SER A 29 -12.63 -6.57 -9.19
CA SER A 29 -12.89 -6.62 -10.63
C SER A 29 -12.24 -5.41 -11.32
N ASN A 30 -12.16 -5.44 -12.65
CA ASN A 30 -11.69 -4.29 -13.43
C ASN A 30 -12.50 -3.02 -13.12
N LYS A 31 -13.83 -3.15 -12.95
CA LYS A 31 -14.71 -2.04 -12.58
C LYS A 31 -14.35 -1.46 -11.21
N ASP A 32 -14.05 -2.32 -10.25
CA ASP A 32 -13.67 -1.90 -8.90
C ASP A 32 -12.36 -1.08 -8.94
N VAL A 33 -11.38 -1.51 -9.74
CA VAL A 33 -10.12 -0.76 -9.90
C VAL A 33 -10.34 0.59 -10.56
N PHE A 34 -11.13 0.66 -11.65
CA PHE A 34 -11.43 1.95 -12.28
C PHE A 34 -12.20 2.89 -11.34
N GLY A 35 -13.21 2.36 -10.63
CA GLY A 35 -13.97 3.14 -9.66
C GLY A 35 -13.09 3.64 -8.50
N LEU A 36 -12.09 2.87 -8.08
CA LEU A 36 -11.14 3.29 -7.05
C LEU A 36 -10.29 4.47 -7.51
N VAL A 37 -9.73 4.39 -8.73
CA VAL A 37 -8.91 5.48 -9.30
C VAL A 37 -9.74 6.74 -9.54
N GLU A 38 -10.97 6.60 -10.01
CA GLU A 38 -11.90 7.71 -10.19
C GLU A 38 -12.28 8.37 -8.85
N THR A 39 -12.59 7.57 -7.83
CA THR A 39 -13.00 8.08 -6.52
C THR A 39 -11.83 8.70 -5.76
N CYS A 40 -10.63 8.12 -5.87
CA CYS A 40 -9.41 8.54 -5.18
C CYS A 40 -8.35 9.02 -6.19
N PRO A 41 -8.48 10.22 -6.78
CA PRO A 41 -7.55 10.70 -7.80
C PRO A 41 -6.11 10.96 -7.29
N LYS A 42 -5.91 10.94 -5.96
CA LYS A 42 -4.60 11.08 -5.32
C LYS A 42 -4.00 9.75 -4.87
N ILE A 43 -4.59 8.62 -5.27
CA ILE A 43 -4.07 7.31 -4.93
C ILE A 43 -2.69 7.12 -5.54
N GLU A 44 -1.78 6.58 -4.75
CA GLU A 44 -0.39 6.30 -5.15
C GLU A 44 -0.09 4.81 -5.05
N VAL A 45 -0.77 4.10 -4.13
CA VAL A 45 -0.55 2.67 -3.88
C VAL A 45 -1.87 1.95 -3.73
N VAL A 46 -2.01 0.85 -4.46
CA VAL A 46 -3.02 -0.19 -4.25
C VAL A 46 -2.32 -1.42 -3.71
N GLN A 47 -2.64 -1.79 -2.47
CA GLN A 47 -2.11 -2.98 -1.82
C GLN A 47 -3.12 -4.13 -1.90
N LEU A 48 -2.67 -5.31 -2.32
CA LEU A 48 -3.48 -6.52 -2.40
C LEU A 48 -2.86 -7.69 -1.62
N PRO A 49 -3.68 -8.51 -0.94
CA PRO A 49 -3.23 -9.80 -0.46
C PRO A 49 -2.70 -10.67 -1.60
N LYS A 50 -1.70 -11.51 -1.30
CA LYS A 50 -1.09 -12.45 -2.24
C LYS A 50 -2.11 -13.30 -3.02
N SER A 51 -3.18 -13.74 -2.34
CA SER A 51 -4.25 -14.53 -2.95
C SER A 51 -5.00 -13.81 -4.08
N TYR A 52 -4.97 -12.48 -4.10
CA TYR A 52 -5.67 -11.66 -5.10
C TYR A 52 -4.72 -11.07 -6.14
N MET A 53 -3.43 -10.94 -5.83
CA MET A 53 -2.42 -10.38 -6.72
C MET A 53 -2.39 -11.09 -8.08
N GLY A 54 -2.34 -12.43 -8.09
CA GLY A 54 -2.35 -13.23 -9.32
C GLY A 54 -3.65 -13.20 -10.12
N THR A 55 -4.68 -12.50 -9.62
CA THR A 55 -5.96 -12.35 -10.32
C THR A 55 -6.09 -11.02 -11.07
N ILE A 56 -5.12 -10.13 -10.89
CA ILE A 56 -5.05 -8.87 -11.63
C ILE A 56 -4.60 -9.16 -13.06
N SER A 57 -5.36 -8.64 -14.02
CA SER A 57 -5.03 -8.80 -15.44
C SER A 57 -3.88 -7.87 -15.84
N LYS A 58 -3.12 -8.27 -16.87
CA LYS A 58 -2.03 -7.44 -17.39
C LYS A 58 -2.48 -6.04 -17.82
N SER A 59 -3.68 -5.93 -18.39
CA SER A 59 -4.26 -4.65 -18.78
C SER A 59 -4.52 -3.73 -17.58
N ILE A 60 -4.92 -4.28 -16.43
CA ILE A 60 -5.09 -3.50 -15.20
C ILE A 60 -3.74 -3.08 -14.62
N GLU A 61 -2.73 -3.95 -14.62
CA GLU A 61 -1.37 -3.57 -14.22
C GLU A 61 -0.88 -2.38 -15.06
N MET A 62 -1.00 -2.48 -16.39
CA MET A 62 -0.60 -1.40 -17.30
C MET A 62 -1.39 -0.11 -17.04
N PHE A 63 -2.70 -0.22 -16.80
CA PHE A 63 -3.52 0.94 -16.48
C PHE A 63 -3.05 1.64 -15.20
N LEU A 64 -2.81 0.89 -14.12
CA LEU A 64 -2.31 1.44 -12.87
C LEU A 64 -0.93 2.09 -13.04
N GLU A 65 -0.03 1.43 -13.78
CA GLU A 65 1.29 1.96 -14.12
C GLU A 65 1.19 3.29 -14.90
N MET A 66 0.30 3.39 -15.89
CA MET A 66 0.05 4.62 -16.64
C MET A 66 -0.47 5.75 -15.75
N GLN A 67 -1.24 5.42 -14.71
CA GLN A 67 -1.70 6.38 -13.69
C GLN A 67 -0.65 6.67 -12.61
N LYS A 68 0.55 6.07 -12.71
CA LYS A 68 1.64 6.14 -11.71
C LYS A 68 1.22 5.60 -10.34
N ILE A 69 0.33 4.61 -10.33
CA ILE A 69 -0.14 3.92 -9.13
C ILE A 69 0.64 2.61 -9.00
N GLN A 70 1.29 2.42 -7.85
CA GLN A 70 2.02 1.19 -7.56
C GLN A 70 1.06 0.12 -7.04
N LEU A 71 1.14 -1.07 -7.64
CA LEU A 71 0.46 -2.25 -7.14
C LEU A 71 1.44 -3.04 -6.26
N ILE A 72 1.11 -3.21 -4.99
CA ILE A 72 1.99 -3.84 -3.99
C ILE A 72 1.33 -5.10 -3.43
N GLU A 73 2.08 -6.20 -3.35
CA GLU A 73 1.62 -7.40 -2.64
C GLU A 73 1.81 -7.20 -1.13
N GLY A 74 0.76 -7.40 -0.34
CA GLY A 74 0.87 -7.38 1.11
C GLY A 74 -0.47 -7.48 1.82
N ASP A 75 -0.42 -7.86 3.09
CA ASP A 75 -1.61 -8.00 3.94
C ASP A 75 -1.48 -7.13 5.20
N VAL A 76 -2.60 -6.78 5.81
CA VAL A 76 -2.67 -5.96 7.02
C VAL A 76 -3.05 -6.85 8.19
N TRP A 77 -2.03 -7.48 8.77
CA TRP A 77 -2.20 -8.48 9.82
C TRP A 77 -2.71 -7.91 11.15
N GLY A 78 -3.70 -8.58 11.74
CA GLY A 78 -4.20 -8.27 13.09
C GLY A 78 -4.99 -6.97 13.21
N HIS A 79 -5.36 -6.36 12.09
CA HIS A 79 -6.15 -5.15 12.06
C HIS A 79 -7.65 -5.46 12.10
N ARG A 80 -8.38 -4.76 12.98
CA ARG A 80 -9.82 -4.85 13.13
C ARG A 80 -10.48 -3.63 12.51
N LYS A 81 -10.96 -3.79 11.27
CA LYS A 81 -11.61 -2.71 10.51
C LYS A 81 -12.86 -2.16 11.20
N ASP A 82 -13.58 -2.99 11.94
CA ASP A 82 -14.75 -2.61 12.73
C ASP A 82 -14.42 -1.61 13.85
N ILE A 83 -13.15 -1.51 14.26
CA ILE A 83 -12.67 -0.56 15.26
C ILE A 83 -11.99 0.65 14.62
N ASN A 84 -11.27 0.44 13.52
CA ASN A 84 -10.57 1.52 12.82
C ASN A 84 -10.49 1.22 11.33
N GLU A 85 -10.93 2.16 10.49
CA GLU A 85 -10.90 2.05 9.04
C GLU A 85 -9.49 2.21 8.42
N TYR A 86 -8.53 2.65 9.25
CA TYR A 86 -7.17 2.94 8.86
C TYR A 86 -6.17 2.10 9.65
N TYR A 87 -5.26 1.46 8.93
CA TYR A 87 -4.03 0.95 9.53
C TYR A 87 -2.99 2.09 9.55
N THR A 88 -2.54 2.46 10.74
CA THR A 88 -1.49 3.48 10.89
C THR A 88 -0.15 2.79 10.97
N VAL A 89 0.75 3.12 10.04
CA VAL A 89 2.13 2.62 10.09
C VAL A 89 2.83 3.26 11.30
N PRO A 90 3.40 2.46 12.22
CA PRO A 90 4.06 3.00 13.40
C PRO A 90 5.22 3.93 13.03
N SER A 91 5.39 5.03 13.76
CA SER A 91 6.50 5.97 13.54
C SER A 91 7.87 5.31 13.73
N SER A 92 7.96 4.33 14.63
CA SER A 92 9.17 3.54 14.87
C SER A 92 9.67 2.82 13.61
N VAL A 93 8.77 2.38 12.72
CA VAL A 93 9.17 1.78 11.43
C VAL A 93 9.84 2.82 10.55
N ILE A 94 9.26 4.02 10.49
CA ILE A 94 9.76 5.14 9.66
C ILE A 94 11.12 5.61 10.20
N GLU A 95 11.24 5.78 11.51
CA GLU A 95 12.50 6.13 12.18
C GLU A 95 13.57 5.07 11.92
N ARG A 96 13.21 3.78 11.99
CA ARG A 96 14.14 2.68 11.75
C ARG A 96 14.68 2.68 10.31
N ILE A 97 13.81 2.92 9.33
CA ILE A 97 14.21 3.07 7.92
C ILE A 97 15.23 4.22 7.78
N LYS A 98 14.97 5.37 8.43
CA LYS A 98 15.87 6.53 8.40
C LYS A 98 17.22 6.23 9.02
N GLU A 99 17.26 5.62 10.20
CA GLU A 99 18.49 5.22 10.89
C GLU A 99 19.35 4.34 9.98
N MET A 100 18.77 3.28 9.42
CA MET A 100 19.50 2.35 8.58
C MET A 100 20.00 2.98 7.27
N LYS A 101 19.26 3.95 6.73
CA LYS A 101 19.69 4.75 5.56
C LYS A 101 20.88 5.66 5.91
N ILE A 102 20.87 6.28 7.09
CA ILE A 102 21.99 7.10 7.60
C ILE A 102 23.22 6.23 7.87
N GLU A 103 23.04 5.00 8.35
CA GLU A 103 24.09 4.00 8.52
C GLU A 103 24.71 3.52 7.19
N GLY A 104 24.15 3.92 6.04
CA GLY A 104 24.65 3.57 4.71
C GLY A 104 24.36 2.13 4.28
N LYS A 105 23.34 1.50 4.86
CA LYS A 105 22.91 0.15 4.45
C LYS A 105 22.29 0.17 3.06
N SER A 106 22.41 -0.96 2.36
CA SER A 106 21.77 -1.13 1.05
C SER A 106 20.24 -1.13 1.20
N ASN A 107 19.52 -0.70 0.15
CA ASN A 107 18.06 -0.68 0.16
C ASN A 107 17.48 -2.09 0.41
N GLU A 108 18.07 -3.10 -0.21
CA GLU A 108 17.68 -4.51 -0.08
C GLU A 108 17.81 -5.01 1.37
N ASP A 109 18.89 -4.62 2.06
CA ASP A 109 19.09 -4.97 3.48
C ASP A 109 18.08 -4.27 4.39
N ILE A 110 17.74 -3.01 4.08
CA ILE A 110 16.75 -2.24 4.83
C ILE A 110 15.37 -2.88 4.67
N GLU A 111 14.97 -3.15 3.44
CA GLU A 111 13.70 -3.82 3.11
C GLU A 111 13.57 -5.17 3.84
N ALA A 112 14.58 -6.03 3.75
CA ALA A 112 14.57 -7.35 4.38
C ALA A 112 14.54 -7.27 5.91
N LYS A 113 15.32 -6.36 6.51
CA LYS A 113 15.41 -6.25 7.97
C LYS A 113 14.17 -5.61 8.58
N VAL A 114 13.72 -4.49 8.02
CA VAL A 114 12.53 -3.78 8.48
C VAL A 114 11.28 -4.64 8.27
N SER A 115 11.17 -5.38 7.17
CA SER A 115 10.05 -6.31 6.96
C SER A 115 10.05 -7.52 7.92
N ARG A 116 11.21 -7.93 8.44
CA ARG A 116 11.27 -8.96 9.48
C ARG A 116 10.89 -8.42 10.86
N GLU A 117 11.32 -7.20 11.16
CA GLU A 117 11.10 -6.55 12.45
C GLU A 117 9.69 -5.93 12.57
N SER A 118 9.12 -5.48 11.44
CA SER A 118 7.79 -4.91 11.33
C SER A 118 6.93 -5.76 10.40
N LYS A 119 5.66 -5.99 10.72
CA LYS A 119 4.74 -6.81 9.90
C LYS A 119 4.31 -6.10 8.60
N ILE A 120 5.25 -5.46 7.91
CA ILE A 120 5.08 -4.66 6.71
C ILE A 120 5.88 -5.35 5.60
N ASN A 121 5.27 -5.47 4.42
CA ASN A 121 5.91 -6.10 3.27
C ASN A 121 7.13 -5.28 2.77
N PRO A 122 8.21 -5.93 2.27
CA PRO A 122 9.38 -5.24 1.72
C PRO A 122 9.06 -4.14 0.69
N GLU A 123 8.11 -4.37 -0.23
CA GLU A 123 7.71 -3.39 -1.25
C GLU A 123 7.10 -2.12 -0.63
N MET A 124 6.33 -2.28 0.45
CA MET A 124 5.79 -1.14 1.20
C MET A 124 6.91 -0.39 1.95
N VAL A 125 7.92 -1.11 2.46
CA VAL A 125 9.12 -0.47 3.03
C VAL A 125 9.81 0.37 1.96
N ALA A 126 10.07 -0.20 0.77
CA ALA A 126 10.69 0.50 -0.36
C ALA A 126 9.92 1.77 -0.75
N TYR A 127 8.58 1.68 -0.82
CA TYR A 127 7.72 2.84 -1.06
C TYR A 127 7.90 3.93 0.01
N ILE A 128 7.91 3.57 1.30
CA ILE A 128 8.14 4.53 2.40
C ILE A 128 9.50 5.20 2.24
N MET A 129 10.56 4.43 1.92
CA MET A 129 11.91 4.97 1.78
C MET A 129 12.00 6.02 0.65
N ASN A 130 11.33 5.74 -0.47
CA ASN A 130 11.33 6.61 -1.64
C ASN A 130 10.48 7.86 -1.41
N LYS A 131 9.38 7.74 -0.67
CA LYS A 131 8.52 8.87 -0.34
C LYS A 131 9.16 9.88 0.62
N GLU A 132 10.10 9.44 1.44
CA GLU A 132 10.86 10.30 2.36
C GLU A 132 12.21 10.77 1.79
N ALA A 133 12.57 10.37 0.56
CA ALA A 133 13.72 10.97 -0.10
C ALA A 133 13.37 12.44 -0.47
N PRO A 134 14.17 13.43 -0.07
CA PRO A 134 14.05 14.77 -0.64
C PRO A 134 14.30 14.68 -2.14
N ALA A 135 13.44 15.32 -2.94
CA ALA A 135 13.67 15.54 -4.37
C ALA A 135 14.87 16.48 -4.59
#